data_AF-A0A523TUR4-F1
#
_entry.id   AF-A0A523TUR4-F1
#
_cell.length_a   1.000
_cell.length_b   1.000
_cell.length_c   1.000
_cell.angle_alpha   90.00
_cell.angle_beta   90.00
_cell.angle_gamma   90.00
#
_symmetry.space_group_name_H-M   'P 1'
#
loop_
_entity.id
_entity.type
_entity.pdbx_description
1 polymer ?
#
loop_
_entity_poly.entity_id
_entity_poly.type
_entity_poly.pdbx_seq_one_letter_code
_entity_poly.pdbx_strand_id
1 'polypeptide(L)'
;MSSVIFPIWFILAAIFAYLAYMQWRLSGEPLRTFAFRDRDREPGEAESDEITKKTIEDFNNYLEMVNFRNQKHHQMAAIGFFVAVFLSLVSMFLVFGG
;
A
#
# COMPACT_ATOMS: atom_id res chain seq x y z
N MET A 1 9.83 -33.89 -18.52
CA MET A 1 9.34 -32.50 -18.54
C MET A 1 8.65 -32.11 -17.22
N SER A 2 7.70 -32.92 -16.70
CA SER A 2 6.96 -32.61 -15.47
C SER A 2 7.84 -32.30 -14.22
N SER A 3 8.94 -33.03 -14.00
CA SER A 3 9.83 -32.79 -12.84
C SER A 3 10.56 -31.44 -12.83
N VAL A 4 10.71 -30.78 -13.98
CA VAL A 4 11.32 -29.44 -14.07
C VAL A 4 10.26 -28.34 -13.94
N ILE A 5 9.03 -28.63 -14.37
CA ILE A 5 7.92 -27.68 -14.35
C ILE A 5 7.37 -27.48 -12.93
N PHE A 6 7.38 -28.53 -12.12
CA PHE A 6 6.92 -28.49 -10.73
C PHE A 6 7.68 -27.45 -9.86
N PRO A 7 9.03 -27.45 -9.79
CA PRO A 7 9.75 -26.44 -9.02
C PRO A 7 9.59 -25.02 -9.59
N ILE A 8 9.37 -24.86 -10.90
CA ILE A 8 9.12 -23.54 -11.50
C ILE A 8 7.83 -22.94 -10.96
N TRP A 9 6.73 -23.69 -10.95
CA TRP A 9 5.45 -23.21 -10.39
C TRP A 9 5.53 -22.93 -8.90
N PHE A 10 6.28 -23.74 -8.15
CA PHE A 10 6.54 -23.48 -6.74
C PHE A 10 7.30 -22.17 -6.51
N ILE A 11 8.37 -21.92 -7.28
CA ILE A 11 9.14 -20.68 -7.20
C ILE A 11 8.26 -19.47 -7.56
N LEU A 12 7.44 -19.58 -8.61
CA LEU A 12 6.50 -18.52 -8.99
C LEU A 12 5.49 -18.24 -7.88
N ALA A 13 4.91 -19.28 -7.27
CA ALA A 13 4.02 -19.13 -6.13
C ALA A 13 4.71 -18.42 -4.96
N ALA A 14 5.97 -18.76 -4.66
CA ALA A 14 6.75 -18.09 -3.62
C ALA A 14 7.02 -16.61 -3.93
N ILE A 15 7.37 -16.28 -5.18
CA ILE A 15 7.59 -14.89 -5.62
C ILE A 15 6.29 -14.09 -5.49
N PHE A 16 5.17 -14.61 -5.99
CA PHE A 16 3.89 -13.92 -5.90
C PHE A 16 3.42 -13.78 -4.45
N ALA A 17 3.68 -14.77 -3.58
CA ALA A 17 3.35 -14.68 -2.17
C ALA A 17 4.16 -13.58 -1.47
N TYR A 18 5.45 -13.46 -1.79
CA TYR A 18 6.30 -12.39 -1.30
C TYR A 18 5.79 -11.01 -1.77
N LEU A 19 5.45 -10.87 -3.05
CA LEU A 19 4.91 -9.62 -3.59
C LEU A 19 3.55 -9.26 -2.97
N ALA A 20 2.67 -10.24 -2.77
CA ALA A 20 1.39 -10.04 -2.07
C ALA A 20 1.62 -9.53 -0.65
N TYR A 21 2.54 -10.15 0.10
CA TYR A 21 2.90 -9.74 1.45
C TYR A 21 3.48 -8.31 1.48
N MET A 22 4.39 -7.99 0.56
CA MET A 22 4.98 -6.65 0.46
C MET A 22 3.92 -5.58 0.18
N GLN A 23 3.04 -5.82 -0.79
CA GLN A 23 1.96 -4.88 -1.12
C GLN A 23 0.96 -4.74 0.03
N TRP A 24 0.65 -5.84 0.71
CA TRP A 24 -0.18 -5.80 1.92
C TRP A 24 0.45 -4.93 3.01
N ARG A 25 1.76 -5.09 3.27
CA ARG A 25 2.48 -4.27 4.25
C ARG A 25 2.46 -2.78 3.88
N LEU A 26 2.77 -2.46 2.62
CA LEU A 26 2.75 -1.08 2.13
C LEU A 26 1.35 -0.44 2.21
N SER A 27 0.28 -1.23 2.14
CA SER A 27 -1.08 -0.71 2.34
C SER A 27 -1.35 -0.20 3.76
N GLY A 28 -0.52 -0.59 4.73
CA GLY A 28 -0.60 -0.17 6.13
C GLY A 28 0.29 1.02 6.49
N GLU A 29 1.04 1.59 5.55
CA GLU A 29 2.00 2.68 5.79
C GLU A 29 1.50 4.01 5.19
N PRO A 30 0.65 4.78 5.91
CA PRO A 30 0.19 6.08 5.45
C PRO A 30 1.29 7.15 5.57
N LEU A 31 1.28 8.12 4.66
CA LEU A 31 2.05 9.35 4.78
C LEU A 31 1.60 10.12 6.02
N ARG A 32 2.55 10.61 6.80
CA ARG A 32 2.30 11.34 8.04
C ARG A 32 1.72 12.73 7.74
N THR A 33 0.63 13.08 8.42
CA THR A 33 0.04 14.43 8.37
C THR A 33 0.85 15.43 9.20
N PHE A 34 0.72 16.71 8.87
CA PHE A 34 1.38 17.80 9.58
C PHE A 34 0.53 18.20 10.78
N ALA A 35 1.13 18.26 11.96
CA ALA A 35 0.49 18.79 13.15
C ALA A 35 0.86 20.27 13.31
N PHE A 36 -0.14 21.14 13.39
CA PHE A 36 0.08 22.53 13.80
C PHE A 36 0.45 22.56 15.28
N ARG A 37 1.53 23.26 15.64
CA ARG A 37 1.91 23.45 17.03
C ARG A 37 1.50 24.85 17.45
N ASP A 38 0.38 24.96 18.17
CA ASP A 38 0.01 26.21 18.84
C ASP A 38 1.16 26.62 19.78
N ARG A 39 1.82 27.73 19.47
CA ARG A 39 2.76 28.38 20.38
C ARG A 39 1.98 29.43 21.18
N ASP A 40 2.24 29.50 22.48
CA ASP A 40 1.60 30.47 23.38
C ASP A 40 1.74 31.90 22.83
N ARG A 41 0.61 32.60 22.67
CA ARG A 41 0.45 33.85 21.91
C ARG A 41 0.92 35.09 22.66
N GLU A 42 1.52 36.05 21.95
CA GLU A 42 1.50 37.47 22.33
C GLU A 42 0.38 38.23 21.58
N PRO A 43 -0.21 39.30 22.17
CA PRO A 43 -1.35 39.99 21.58
C PRO A 43 -0.90 40.88 20.40
N GLY A 44 -1.11 40.45 19.15
CA GLY A 44 -0.86 41.28 17.96
C GLY A 44 -0.62 40.56 16.62
N GLU A 45 -0.33 39.24 16.60
CA GLU A 45 0.12 38.52 15.38
C GLU A 45 -1.00 37.82 14.56
N ALA A 46 -2.24 38.31 14.62
CA ALA A 46 -3.45 37.53 14.31
C ALA A 46 -3.69 37.12 12.83
N GLU A 47 -3.08 37.75 11.82
CA GLU A 47 -3.52 37.56 10.42
C GLU A 47 -2.71 36.49 9.65
N SER A 48 -1.44 36.29 9.98
CA SER A 48 -0.57 35.31 9.29
C SER A 48 -0.85 33.85 9.71
N ASP A 49 -1.47 33.67 10.87
CA ASP A 49 -1.67 32.38 11.52
C ASP A 49 -2.89 31.64 10.96
N GLU A 50 -3.97 32.36 10.63
CA GLU A 50 -5.17 31.76 10.01
C GLU A 50 -4.89 31.25 8.59
N ILE A 51 -4.14 32.01 7.79
CA ILE A 51 -3.74 31.59 6.43
C ILE A 51 -2.85 30.34 6.50
N THR A 52 -1.91 30.32 7.44
CA THR A 52 -1.00 29.19 7.66
C THR A 52 -1.77 27.95 8.11
N LYS A 53 -2.70 28.09 9.06
CA LYS A 53 -3.56 27.01 9.53
C LYS A 53 -4.43 26.44 8.41
N LYS A 54 -5.08 27.30 7.63
CA LYS A 54 -5.89 26.88 6.48
C LYS A 54 -5.07 26.15 5.42
N THR A 55 -3.87 26.64 5.14
CA THR A 55 -2.95 25.98 4.19
C THR A 55 -2.54 24.58 4.68
N ILE A 56 -2.28 24.43 5.98
CA ILE A 56 -1.93 23.13 6.58
C ILE A 56 -3.12 22.18 6.57
N GLU A 57 -4.33 22.68 6.82
CA GLU A 57 -5.56 21.90 6.73
C GLU A 57 -5.81 21.40 5.30
N ASP A 58 -5.73 22.28 4.30
CA ASP A 58 -5.86 21.93 2.88
C ASP A 58 -4.81 20.90 2.46
N PHE A 59 -3.57 21.05 2.94
CA PHE A 59 -2.49 20.11 2.66
C PHE A 59 -2.69 18.75 3.32
N ASN A 60 -3.16 18.72 4.57
CA ASN A 60 -3.50 17.47 5.26
C ASN A 60 -4.66 16.74 4.58
N ASN A 61 -5.68 17.45 4.13
CA ASN A 61 -6.78 16.88 3.35
C ASN A 61 -6.28 16.24 2.04
N TYR A 62 -5.34 16.90 1.36
CA TYR A 62 -4.69 16.32 0.19
C TYR A 62 -3.90 15.05 0.53
N LEU A 63 -3.12 15.06 1.61
CA LEU A 63 -2.36 13.89 2.08
C LEU A 63 -3.28 12.72 2.43
N GLU A 64 -4.44 12.98 3.05
CA GLU A 64 -5.41 11.94 3.38
C GLU A 64 -6.01 11.31 2.12
N MET A 65 -6.37 12.12 1.12
CA MET A 65 -6.83 11.62 -0.17
C MET A 65 -5.77 10.77 -0.86
N VAL A 66 -4.50 11.21 -0.85
CA VAL A 66 -3.38 10.45 -1.42
C VAL A 66 -3.18 9.13 -0.67
N ASN A 67 -3.22 9.15 0.66
CA ASN A 67 -3.11 7.96 1.50
C ASN A 67 -4.21 6.95 1.21
N PHE A 68 -5.45 7.40 1.12
CA PHE A 68 -6.58 6.54 0.76
C PHE A 68 -6.37 5.88 -0.59
N ARG A 69 -6.01 6.67 -1.61
CA ARG A 69 -5.77 6.15 -2.96
C ARG A 69 -4.60 5.16 -2.98
N ASN A 70 -3.50 5.49 -2.29
CA ASN A 70 -2.31 4.64 -2.25
C ASN A 70 -2.61 3.32 -1.53
N GLN A 71 -3.29 3.37 -0.39
CA GLN A 71 -3.75 2.19 0.34
C GLN A 71 -4.63 1.30 -0.55
N LYS A 72 -5.58 1.88 -1.28
CA LYS A 72 -6.44 1.11 -2.21
C LYS A 72 -5.66 0.47 -3.34
N HIS A 73 -4.70 1.17 -3.93
CA HIS A 73 -3.84 0.60 -4.98
C HIS A 73 -3.00 -0.57 -4.44
N HIS A 74 -2.38 -0.42 -3.27
CA HIS A 74 -1.61 -1.49 -2.65
C HIS A 74 -2.49 -2.69 -2.27
N GLN A 75 -3.71 -2.47 -1.76
CA GLN A 75 -4.68 -3.54 -1.50
C GLN A 75 -5.08 -4.29 -2.78
N MET A 76 -5.40 -3.58 -3.86
CA MET A 76 -5.74 -4.21 -5.14
C MET A 76 -4.56 -5.01 -5.71
N ALA A 77 -3.34 -4.48 -5.62
CA ALA A 77 -2.13 -5.18 -6.05
C ALA A 77 -1.90 -6.46 -5.22
N ALA A 78 -2.07 -6.39 -3.89
CA ALA A 78 -1.95 -7.55 -3.00
C ALA A 78 -2.96 -8.64 -3.37
N ILE A 79 -4.22 -8.27 -3.65
CA ILE A 79 -5.25 -9.22 -4.12
C ILE A 79 -4.84 -9.86 -5.45
N GLY A 80 -4.35 -9.07 -6.40
CA GLY A 80 -3.88 -9.57 -7.70
C GLY A 80 -2.75 -10.60 -7.55
N PHE A 81 -1.76 -10.32 -6.70
CA PHE A 81 -0.70 -11.28 -6.41
C PHE A 81 -1.21 -12.51 -5.66
N PHE A 82 -2.18 -12.38 -4.76
CA PHE A 82 -2.80 -13.52 -4.10
C PHE A 82 -3.49 -14.47 -5.10
N VAL A 83 -4.21 -13.91 -6.08
CA VAL A 83 -4.78 -14.69 -7.18
C VAL A 83 -3.67 -15.39 -8.00
N ALA A 84 -2.55 -14.70 -8.26
CA ALA A 84 -1.43 -15.30 -8.98
C ALA A 84 -0.76 -16.46 -8.21
N VAL A 85 -0.67 -16.38 -6.87
CA VAL A 85 -0.24 -17.50 -6.01
C VAL A 85 -1.17 -18.69 -6.20
N PHE A 86 -2.48 -18.46 -6.08
CA PHE A 86 -3.49 -19.51 -6.20
C PHE A 86 -3.40 -20.19 -7.58
N LEU A 87 -3.35 -19.42 -8.66
CA LEU A 87 -3.22 -19.95 -10.02
C LEU A 87 -1.93 -20.74 -10.20
N SER A 88 -0.81 -20.25 -9.67
CA SER A 88 0.49 -20.95 -9.78
C SER A 88 0.45 -22.31 -9.07
N LEU A 89 -0.15 -22.38 -7.87
CA LEU A 89 -0.32 -23.64 -7.15
C LEU A 89 -1.29 -24.58 -7.86
N VAL A 90 -2.42 -24.08 -8.37
CA VAL A 90 -3.37 -24.90 -9.13
C VAL A 90 -2.73 -25.46 -10.40
N SER A 91 -2.01 -24.64 -11.15
CA SER A 91 -1.25 -25.07 -12.34
C SER A 91 -0.19 -26.11 -11.99
N MET A 92 0.49 -25.97 -10.85
CA MET A 92 1.47 -26.95 -10.35
C MET A 92 0.87 -28.35 -10.21
N PHE A 93 -0.36 -28.46 -9.68
CA PHE A 93 -1.04 -29.74 -9.48
C PHE A 93 -1.74 -30.26 -10.74
N LEU A 94 -2.31 -29.38 -11.57
CA LEU A 94 -2.96 -29.77 -12.83
C LEU A 94 -1.98 -30.37 -13.84
N VAL A 95 -0.76 -29.83 -13.93
CA VAL A 95 0.29 -30.36 -14.83
C VAL A 95 0.84 -31.72 -14.37
N PHE A 96 0.65 -32.08 -13.10
CA PHE A 96 1.10 -33.35 -12.55
C PHE A 96 0.03 -34.46 -12.58
N GLY A 97 -1.26 -34.07 -12.63
CA GLY A 97 -2.40 -35.01 -12.65
C GLY A 97 -2.97 -35.34 -14.03
N GLY A 98 -2.46 -34.70 -15.10
CA GLY A 98 -2.84 -34.99 -16.49
C GLY A 98 -1.67 -35.51 -17.32
#